data_AF-A0A8T3WBU4-F1
#
_entry.id   AF-A0A8T3WBU4-F1
#
_cell.length_a   1.000
_cell.length_b   1.000
_cell.length_c   1.000
_cell.angle_alpha   90.00
_cell.angle_beta   90.00
_cell.angle_gamma   90.00
#
_symmetry.space_group_name_H-M   'P 1'
#
loop_
_entity.id
_entity.type
_entity.pdbx_description
1 polymer ?
#
loop_
_entity_poly.entity_id
_entity_poly.type
_entity_poly.pdbx_seq_one_letter_code
_entity_poly.pdbx_strand_id
1 'polypeptide(L)'
;MNIPSREQCLQILKNNKTPSNIIEHWARGAELVKKLGYPEVAKVISKHTLYKVEIEENQPKTFEEKIVFYADKRVKNDKVVSLEERYDDIKKRYDVDLGWEMEFTKKIEKELL
;
A
#
# COMPACT_ATOMS: atom_id res chain seq x y z
N MET A 1 -3.00 19.74 -16.38
CA MET A 1 -2.52 20.07 -15.01
C MET A 1 -1.13 19.49 -14.87
N ASN A 2 -0.19 20.20 -14.26
CA ASN A 2 1.14 19.66 -14.02
C ASN A 2 1.10 18.92 -12.68
N ILE A 3 1.01 17.59 -12.72
CA ILE A 3 0.94 16.78 -11.51
C ILE A 3 2.34 16.66 -10.93
N PRO A 4 2.55 17.03 -9.65
CA PRO A 4 3.86 16.93 -9.04
C PRO A 4 4.34 15.48 -9.02
N SER A 5 5.62 15.27 -9.35
CA SER A 5 6.28 13.98 -9.20
C SER A 5 6.21 13.52 -7.75
N ARG A 6 6.40 12.23 -7.50
CA ARG A 6 6.40 11.69 -6.14
C ARG A 6 7.42 12.37 -5.21
N GLU A 7 8.59 12.72 -5.73
CA GLU A 7 9.60 13.48 -4.98
C GLU A 7 9.13 14.90 -4.67
N GLN A 8 8.46 15.55 -5.64
CA GLN A 8 7.84 16.86 -5.42
C GLN A 8 6.72 16.78 -4.38
N CYS A 9 5.87 15.76 -4.42
CA CYS A 9 4.85 15.49 -3.40
C CYS A 9 5.48 15.28 -2.03
N LEU A 10 6.52 14.45 -1.91
CA LEU A 10 7.24 14.25 -0.65
C LEU A 10 7.88 15.55 -0.14
N GLN A 11 8.43 16.36 -1.04
CA GLN A 11 8.99 17.66 -0.69
C GLN A 11 7.91 18.64 -0.23
N ILE A 12 6.75 18.66 -0.89
CA ILE A 12 5.58 19.46 -0.48
C ILE A 12 5.12 19.03 0.92
N LEU A 13 5.00 17.72 1.18
CA LEU A 13 4.61 17.20 2.49
C LEU A 13 5.60 17.61 3.58
N LYS A 14 6.90 17.50 3.31
CA LYS A 14 7.98 17.97 4.21
C LYS A 14 7.90 19.49 4.44
N ASN A 15 7.76 20.28 3.38
CA ASN A 15 7.68 21.74 3.45
C ASN A 15 6.47 22.22 4.26
N ASN A 16 5.35 21.50 4.18
CA ASN A 16 4.14 21.77 4.96
C ASN A 16 4.17 21.18 6.37
N LYS A 17 5.32 20.66 6.84
CA LYS A 17 5.49 20.04 8.17
C LYS A 17 4.48 18.92 8.41
N THR A 18 4.12 18.18 7.36
CA THR A 18 3.20 17.04 7.48
C THR A 18 3.83 16.02 8.43
N PRO A 19 3.10 15.52 9.44
CA PRO A 19 3.63 14.54 10.37
C PRO A 19 4.18 13.32 9.63
N SER A 20 5.37 12.84 10.03
CA SER A 20 6.04 11.72 9.36
C SER A 20 5.21 10.44 9.36
N ASN A 21 4.32 10.27 10.34
CA ASN A 21 3.36 9.16 10.41
C ASN A 21 2.27 9.19 9.34
N ILE A 22 2.03 10.34 8.68
CA ILE A 22 1.16 10.41 7.50
C ILE A 22 1.95 10.00 6.26
N ILE A 23 3.22 10.40 6.17
CA ILE A 23 4.10 10.12 5.02
C ILE A 23 4.49 8.64 4.95
N GLU A 24 4.71 8.02 6.12
CA GLU A 24 5.23 6.65 6.28
C GLU A 24 4.28 5.79 7.13
N HIS A 25 2.97 5.90 6.90
CA HIS A 25 1.98 5.27 7.78
C HIS A 25 2.17 3.76 7.95
N TRP A 26 2.57 3.05 6.89
CA TRP A 26 2.86 1.61 6.94
C TRP A 26 4.03 1.30 7.88
N ALA A 27 5.11 2.10 7.82
CA ALA A 27 6.28 1.91 8.66
C ALA A 27 6.02 2.31 10.12
N ARG A 28 5.30 3.41 10.34
CA ARG A 28 4.94 3.87 11.70
C ARG A 28 3.90 2.97 12.36
N GLY A 29 2.93 2.46 11.60
CA GLY A 29 1.97 1.47 12.06
C GLY A 29 2.67 0.18 12.49
N ALA A 30 3.61 -0.32 11.67
CA ALA A 30 4.44 -1.46 12.02
C ALA A 30 5.27 -1.20 13.30
N GLU A 31 5.92 -0.03 13.40
CA GLU A 31 6.71 0.35 14.59
C GLU A 31 5.86 0.34 15.87
N LEU A 32 4.66 0.92 15.82
CA LEU A 32 3.72 0.96 16.93
C LEU A 32 3.30 -0.45 17.37
N VAL A 33 2.84 -1.27 16.42
CA VAL A 33 2.36 -2.64 16.72
C VAL A 33 3.49 -3.51 17.26
N LYS A 34 4.72 -3.32 16.77
CA LYS A 34 5.91 -3.95 17.34
C LYS A 34 6.15 -3.53 18.78
N LYS A 35 6.04 -2.24 19.10
CA LYS A 35 6.18 -1.69 20.47
C LYS A 35 5.09 -2.21 21.42
N LEU A 36 3.93 -2.56 20.91
CA LEU A 36 2.84 -3.19 21.68
C LEU A 36 3.04 -4.69 21.93
N GLY A 37 4.14 -5.28 21.45
CA GLY A 37 4.48 -6.69 21.68
C GLY A 37 4.06 -7.65 20.56
N TYR A 38 3.71 -7.15 19.38
CA TYR A 38 3.25 -7.97 18.24
C TYR A 38 4.20 -7.88 17.03
N PRO A 39 5.43 -8.41 17.11
CA PRO A 39 6.43 -8.28 16.05
C PRO A 39 6.03 -8.95 14.73
N GLU A 40 5.33 -10.08 14.79
CA GLU A 40 4.85 -10.80 13.60
C GLU A 40 3.78 -9.98 12.85
N VAL A 41 2.83 -9.39 13.57
CA VAL A 41 1.79 -8.53 13.00
C VAL A 41 2.41 -7.26 12.41
N ALA A 42 3.41 -6.69 13.08
CA ALA A 42 4.15 -5.54 12.55
C ALA A 42 4.82 -5.84 11.20
N LYS A 43 5.34 -7.07 11.02
CA LYS A 43 5.91 -7.51 9.74
C LYS A 43 4.84 -7.52 8.65
N VAL A 44 3.67 -8.11 8.91
CA VAL A 44 2.52 -8.11 7.99
C VAL A 44 2.13 -6.68 7.59
N ILE A 45 2.01 -5.78 8.57
CA ILE A 45 1.72 -4.35 8.31
C ILE A 45 2.80 -3.71 7.46
N SER A 46 4.07 -4.05 7.60
CA SER A 46 5.11 -3.43 6.76
C SER A 46 5.03 -3.81 5.27
N LYS A 47 4.32 -4.88 4.93
CA LYS A 47 4.25 -5.44 3.56
C LYS A 47 2.98 -5.09 2.78
N HIS A 48 1.98 -4.45 3.38
CA HIS A 48 0.68 -4.21 2.71
C HIS A 48 0.68 -3.06 1.67
N THR A 49 1.76 -2.28 1.61
CA THR A 49 1.86 -1.07 0.78
C THR A 49 2.19 -1.38 -0.68
N LEU A 50 1.71 -0.55 -1.61
CA LEU A 50 2.20 -0.54 -3.00
C LEU A 50 3.56 0.15 -3.14
N TYR A 51 4.11 0.71 -2.06
CA TYR A 51 5.37 1.41 -2.14
C TYR A 51 6.53 0.45 -2.40
N LYS A 52 7.19 0.61 -3.56
CA LYS A 52 8.37 -0.19 -3.96
C LYS A 52 8.09 -1.70 -3.93
N VAL A 53 6.87 -2.11 -4.28
CA VAL A 53 6.46 -3.52 -4.30
C VAL A 53 7.15 -4.32 -5.42
N GLU A 54 7.73 -3.65 -6.41
CA GLU A 54 8.61 -4.22 -7.43
C GLU A 54 9.92 -4.78 -6.84
N ILE A 55 10.33 -4.31 -5.66
CA ILE A 55 11.48 -4.84 -4.92
C ILE A 55 11.04 -6.12 -4.20
N GLU A 56 11.70 -7.24 -4.48
CA GLU A 56 11.31 -8.56 -3.98
C GLU A 56 11.25 -8.62 -2.43
N GLU A 57 12.16 -7.93 -1.75
CA GLU A 57 12.16 -7.88 -0.29
C GLU A 57 10.89 -7.23 0.27
N ASN A 58 10.24 -6.33 -0.47
CA ASN A 58 9.04 -5.62 -0.04
C ASN A 58 7.74 -6.38 -0.34
N GLN A 59 7.81 -7.41 -1.18
CA GLN A 59 6.62 -8.18 -1.57
C GLN A 59 6.08 -9.00 -0.39
N PRO A 60 4.75 -9.17 -0.28
CA PRO A 60 4.15 -10.12 0.64
C PRO A 60 4.52 -11.55 0.24
N LYS A 61 5.13 -12.30 1.16
CA LYS A 61 5.62 -13.67 0.94
C LYS A 61 4.74 -14.70 1.65
N THR A 62 4.35 -14.45 2.90
CA THR A 62 3.49 -15.36 3.67
C THR A 62 2.02 -15.18 3.34
N PHE A 63 1.18 -16.14 3.74
CA PHE A 63 -0.27 -16.02 3.56
C PHE A 63 -0.85 -14.82 4.32
N GLU A 64 -0.40 -14.56 5.55
CA GLU A 64 -0.85 -13.43 6.35
C GLU A 64 -0.50 -12.10 5.69
N GLU A 65 0.71 -11.98 5.16
CA GLU A 65 1.16 -10.81 4.38
C GLU A 65 0.29 -10.62 3.13
N LYS A 66 0.03 -11.69 2.39
CA LYS A 66 -0.78 -11.69 1.16
C LYS A 66 -2.24 -11.34 1.43
N ILE A 67 -2.84 -11.91 2.48
CA ILE A 67 -4.23 -11.67 2.87
C ILE A 67 -4.42 -10.19 3.20
N VAL A 68 -3.57 -9.59 4.04
CA VAL A 68 -3.70 -8.17 4.41
C VAL A 68 -3.43 -7.26 3.22
N PHE A 69 -2.40 -7.55 2.42
CA PHE A 69 -2.12 -6.80 1.20
C PHE A 69 -3.32 -6.79 0.24
N TYR A 70 -3.91 -7.97 -0.01
CA TYR A 70 -5.03 -8.14 -0.92
C TYR A 70 -6.32 -7.51 -0.36
N ALA A 71 -6.63 -7.72 0.92
CA ALA A 71 -7.81 -7.14 1.56
C ALA A 71 -7.83 -5.61 1.44
N ASP A 72 -6.68 -4.94 1.64
CA ASP A 72 -6.55 -3.49 1.45
C ASP A 72 -6.86 -3.04 0.00
N LYS A 73 -6.51 -3.86 -1.00
CA LYS A 73 -6.82 -3.59 -2.42
C LYS A 73 -8.21 -4.03 -2.85
N ARG A 74 -8.98 -4.64 -1.96
CA ARG A 74 -10.38 -5.02 -2.19
C ARG A 74 -11.37 -4.04 -1.56
N VAL A 75 -10.92 -2.99 -0.89
CA VAL A 75 -11.80 -2.03 -0.21
C VAL A 75 -11.67 -0.62 -0.79
N LYS A 76 -12.81 -0.01 -1.10
CA LYS A 76 -12.95 1.40 -1.47
C LYS A 76 -13.94 2.04 -0.52
N ASN A 77 -13.46 2.99 0.28
CA ASN A 77 -14.19 3.57 1.41
C ASN A 77 -14.63 2.48 2.40
N ASP A 78 -15.92 2.16 2.42
CA ASP A 78 -16.58 1.19 3.29
C ASP A 78 -17.08 -0.06 2.54
N LYS A 79 -16.78 -0.17 1.24
CA LYS A 79 -17.28 -1.26 0.38
C LYS A 79 -16.17 -2.15 -0.12
N VAL A 80 -16.44 -3.45 -0.12
CA VAL A 80 -15.62 -4.43 -0.84
C VAL A 80 -15.96 -4.34 -2.33
N VAL A 81 -14.95 -4.09 -3.16
CA VAL A 81 -15.05 -3.87 -4.62
C VAL A 81 -14.13 -4.82 -5.37
N SER A 82 -14.20 -4.89 -6.71
CA SER A 82 -13.22 -5.68 -7.49
C SER A 82 -11.85 -5.00 -7.53
N LEU A 83 -10.80 -5.75 -7.91
CA LEU A 83 -9.48 -5.17 -8.16
C LEU A 83 -9.53 -4.13 -9.29
N GLU A 84 -10.26 -4.40 -10.37
CA GLU A 84 -10.47 -3.47 -11.47
C GLU A 84 -11.03 -2.14 -10.96
N GLU A 85 -12.12 -2.17 -10.18
CA GLU A 85 -12.74 -0.95 -9.66
C GLU A 85 -11.78 -0.21 -8.72
N ARG A 86 -11.07 -0.93 -7.84
CA ARG A 86 -10.15 -0.30 -6.89
C ARG A 86 -9.00 0.39 -7.60
N TYR A 87 -8.37 -0.29 -8.55
CA TYR A 87 -7.24 0.27 -9.29
C TYR A 87 -7.68 1.43 -10.18
N ASP A 88 -8.84 1.34 -10.85
CA ASP A 88 -9.38 2.46 -11.62
C ASP A 88 -9.67 3.70 -10.75
N ASP A 89 -10.16 3.51 -9.52
CA ASP A 89 -10.36 4.59 -8.55
C ASP A 89 -9.03 5.26 -8.17
N ILE A 90 -7.98 4.47 -7.88
CA ILE A 90 -6.65 5.01 -7.54
C ILE A 90 -6.04 5.76 -8.72
N LYS A 91 -6.08 5.16 -9.93
CA LYS A 91 -5.59 5.77 -11.17
C LYS A 91 -6.26 7.12 -11.41
N LYS A 92 -7.60 7.19 -11.33
CA LYS A 92 -8.37 8.44 -11.52
C LYS A 92 -8.09 9.48 -10.45
N ARG A 93 -7.91 9.07 -9.19
CA ARG A 93 -7.74 9.98 -8.06
C ARG A 93 -6.36 10.64 -8.03
N TYR A 94 -5.32 9.90 -8.41
CA TYR A 94 -3.93 10.36 -8.30
C TYR A 94 -3.24 10.57 -9.65
N ASP A 95 -3.91 10.28 -10.75
CA ASP A 95 -3.38 10.32 -12.13
C ASP A 95 -2.05 9.56 -12.26
N VAL A 96 -2.09 8.28 -11.88
CA VAL A 96 -0.96 7.36 -11.89
C VAL A 96 -1.27 6.14 -12.74
N ASP A 97 -0.25 5.54 -13.36
CA ASP A 97 -0.36 4.20 -13.93
C ASP A 97 0.09 3.16 -12.90
N LEU A 98 -0.70 2.09 -12.78
CA LEU A 98 -0.52 1.00 -11.80
C LEU A 98 -0.72 -0.37 -12.45
N GLY A 99 -0.43 -0.49 -13.75
CA GLY A 99 -0.62 -1.73 -14.51
C GLY A 99 0.16 -2.91 -13.92
N TRP A 100 1.42 -2.70 -13.55
CA TRP A 100 2.25 -3.75 -12.97
C TRP A 100 1.73 -4.19 -11.59
N GLU A 101 1.36 -3.24 -10.73
CA GLU A 101 0.84 -3.48 -9.39
C GLU A 101 -0.50 -4.20 -9.43
N MET A 102 -1.34 -3.89 -10.43
CA MET A 102 -2.59 -4.60 -10.65
C MET A 102 -2.35 -6.06 -11.03
N GLU A 103 -1.44 -6.32 -11.97
CA GLU A 103 -1.07 -7.67 -12.37
C GLU A 103 -0.42 -8.45 -11.21
N PHE A 104 0.43 -7.79 -10.41
CA PHE A 104 0.99 -8.36 -9.20
C PHE A 104 -0.11 -8.76 -8.20
N THR A 105 -1.08 -7.87 -7.96
CA THR A 105 -2.20 -8.16 -7.05
C THR A 105 -3.10 -9.27 -7.56
N LYS A 106 -3.30 -9.38 -8.88
CA LYS A 106 -4.02 -10.51 -9.50
C LYS A 106 -3.30 -11.85 -9.33
N LYS A 107 -1.97 -11.87 -9.29
CA LYS A 107 -1.22 -13.10 -8.95
C LYS A 107 -1.51 -13.52 -7.52
N ILE A 108 -1.46 -12.58 -6.58
CA ILE A 108 -1.82 -12.83 -5.17
C ILE A 108 -3.26 -13.33 -5.06
N GLU A 109 -4.20 -12.73 -5.77
CA GLU A 109 -5.60 -13.16 -5.80
C GLU A 109 -5.75 -14.64 -6.18
N LYS A 110 -5.07 -15.07 -7.25
CA LYS A 110 -5.06 -16.48 -7.70
C LYS A 110 -4.40 -17.45 -6.73
N GLU A 111 -3.52 -16.97 -5.85
CA GLU A 111 -2.90 -17.80 -4.82
C GLU A 111 -3.82 -17.96 -3.58
N LEU A 112 -4.75 -17.03 -3.39
CA LEU A 112 -5.65 -17.00 -2.24
C LEU A 112 -7.03 -17.63 -2.52
N LEU A 113 -7.46 -17.68 -3.79
CA LEU A 113 -8.77 -18.15 -4.25
C LEU A 113 -8.65 -19.26 -5.28
#